data_AF-A0A016SGH9-F1
#
_entry.id   AF-A0A016SGH9-F1
#
_cell.length_a   1.000
_cell.length_b   1.000
_cell.length_c   1.000
_cell.angle_alpha   90.00
_cell.angle_beta   90.00
_cell.angle_gamma   90.00
#
_symmetry.space_group_name_H-M   'P 1'
#
loop_
_entity.id
_entity.type
_entity.pdbx_description
1 polymer ?
#
loop_
_entity_poly.entity_id
_entity_poly.type
_entity_poly.pdbx_seq_one_letter_code
_entity_poly.pdbx_strand_id
1 'polypeptide(L)'
;MNCERERIEPEGSHITETSSYVYLGRSMNMENNTKEELDRREGAAWVSLGPLREATDQLADPHLRAHLLDSTVLPALYYAAETWTDTAAMSKTLRTRHTALERCLLRYSWRIQHQGRLRTSDLRQISHLRDPEEYVSKARLR
;
A
#
# COMPACT_ATOMS: atom_id res chain seq x y z
N MET A 1 -31.72 -11.96 1.89
CA MET A 1 -32.13 -11.19 3.08
C MET A 1 -32.44 -9.78 2.61
N ASN A 2 -33.71 -9.48 2.36
CA ASN A 2 -34.13 -8.12 1.97
C ASN A 2 -34.29 -7.33 3.27
N CYS A 3 -33.27 -6.57 3.67
CA CYS A 3 -33.38 -5.59 4.73
C CYS A 3 -34.23 -4.43 4.20
N GLU A 4 -35.40 -4.24 4.78
CA GLU A 4 -36.20 -3.03 4.56
C GLU A 4 -35.40 -1.84 5.13
N ARG A 5 -35.07 -0.87 4.26
CA ARG A 5 -34.30 0.33 4.63
C ARG A 5 -35.21 1.31 5.35
N GLU A 6 -35.15 1.30 6.67
CA GLU A 6 -35.86 2.26 7.51
C GLU A 6 -35.18 3.65 7.42
N ARG A 7 -35.95 4.71 7.23
CA ARG A 7 -35.43 6.09 7.13
C ARG A 7 -35.05 6.58 8.52
N ILE A 8 -33.82 7.08 8.64
CA ILE A 8 -33.30 7.63 9.90
C ILE A 8 -33.43 9.15 9.88
N GLU A 9 -34.12 9.70 10.88
CA GLU A 9 -34.32 11.15 11.06
C GLU A 9 -33.79 11.61 12.42
N PRO A 10 -32.50 11.96 12.53
CA PRO A 10 -32.01 12.64 13.71
C PRO A 10 -32.42 14.13 13.66
N GLU A 11 -33.02 14.61 14.74
CA GLU A 11 -33.36 16.04 14.98
C GLU A 11 -34.22 16.72 13.90
N GLY A 12 -35.00 15.95 13.13
CA GLY A 12 -35.95 16.49 12.14
C GLY A 12 -35.33 16.85 10.79
N SER A 13 -34.08 16.45 10.53
CA SER A 13 -33.42 16.58 9.24
C SER A 13 -33.24 15.23 8.53
N HIS A 14 -33.58 15.16 7.25
CA HIS A 14 -33.46 13.94 6.46
C HIS A 14 -32.00 13.67 6.09
N ILE A 15 -31.49 12.50 6.48
CA ILE A 15 -30.19 12.02 5.99
C ILE A 15 -30.35 11.52 4.55
N THR A 16 -29.55 12.07 3.64
CA THR A 16 -29.51 11.57 2.25
C THR A 16 -28.73 10.27 2.19
N GLU A 17 -29.38 9.21 1.70
CA GLU A 17 -28.71 7.94 1.46
C GLU A 17 -27.65 8.10 0.38
N THR A 18 -26.40 7.71 0.67
CA THR A 18 -25.28 7.73 -0.28
C THR A 18 -24.71 6.32 -0.41
N SER A 19 -24.43 5.90 -1.65
CA SER A 19 -23.87 4.57 -1.96
C SER A 19 -22.39 4.42 -1.60
N SER A 20 -21.66 5.53 -1.45
CA SER A 20 -20.28 5.56 -0.99
C SER A 20 -19.94 6.86 -0.25
N TYR A 21 -19.02 6.79 0.71
CA TYR A 21 -18.49 7.97 1.39
C TYR A 21 -17.00 7.80 1.72
N VAL A 22 -16.25 8.89 1.82
CA VAL A 22 -14.83 8.85 2.20
C VAL A 22 -14.69 9.16 3.68
N TYR A 23 -14.11 8.23 4.43
CA TYR A 23 -13.80 8.40 5.84
C TYR A 23 -12.32 8.12 6.07
N LEU A 24 -11.62 9.08 6.68
CA LEU A 24 -10.17 8.99 6.95
C LEU A 24 -9.34 8.60 5.71
N GLY A 25 -9.77 9.06 4.52
CA GLY A 25 -9.13 8.76 3.24
C GLY A 25 -9.57 7.44 2.59
N ARG A 26 -10.23 6.54 3.33
CA ARG A 26 -10.79 5.29 2.78
C ARG A 26 -12.16 5.52 2.17
N SER A 27 -12.38 5.01 0.96
CA SER A 27 -13.72 4.91 0.36
C SER A 27 -14.48 3.76 1.03
N MET A 28 -15.59 4.06 1.69
CA MET A 28 -16.53 3.09 2.23
C MET A 28 -17.72 2.99 1.29
N ASN A 29 -17.96 1.78 0.77
CA ASN A 29 -19.10 1.46 -0.08
C ASN A 29 -19.70 0.12 0.37
N MET A 30 -20.88 -0.22 -0.13
CA MET A 30 -21.59 -1.45 0.23
C MET A 30 -20.81 -2.73 -0.11
N GLU A 31 -19.88 -2.66 -1.07
CA GLU A 31 -19.05 -3.79 -1.49
C GLU A 31 -17.75 -3.90 -0.69
N ASN A 32 -17.46 -2.94 0.19
CA ASN A 32 -16.21 -2.81 0.91
C ASN A 32 -14.96 -2.90 0.00
N ASN A 33 -15.05 -2.29 -1.18
CA ASN A 33 -14.00 -2.38 -2.19
C ASN A 33 -12.80 -1.51 -1.79
N THR A 34 -11.71 -2.17 -1.41
CA THR A 34 -10.43 -1.54 -1.02
C THR A 34 -9.53 -1.21 -2.20
N LYS A 35 -9.88 -1.64 -3.41
CA LYS A 35 -9.05 -1.47 -4.62
C LYS A 35 -8.78 -0.01 -4.95
N GLU A 36 -9.82 0.83 -4.94
CA GLU A 36 -9.67 2.26 -5.27
C GLU A 36 -8.73 2.97 -4.30
N GLU A 37 -8.85 2.67 -3.01
CA GLU A 37 -7.96 3.24 -1.99
C GLU A 37 -6.54 2.77 -2.20
N LEU A 38 -6.36 1.48 -2.44
CA LEU A 38 -5.07 0.88 -2.68
C LEU A 38 -4.40 1.47 -3.93
N ASP A 39 -5.14 1.68 -5.03
CA ASP A 39 -4.65 2.35 -6.25
C ASP A 39 -4.23 3.80 -5.99
N ARG A 40 -4.99 4.56 -5.20
CA ARG A 40 -4.57 5.92 -4.78
C ARG A 40 -3.28 5.92 -3.97
N ARG A 41 -3.14 4.99 -3.01
CA ARG A 41 -1.94 4.87 -2.16
C ARG A 41 -0.72 4.44 -2.95
N GLU A 42 -0.91 3.55 -3.91
CA GLU A 42 0.14 3.22 -4.85
C GLU A 42 0.57 4.44 -5.67
N GLY A 43 -0.39 5.22 -6.19
CA GLY A 43 -0.09 6.49 -6.87
C GLY A 43 0.72 7.45 -5.99
N ALA A 44 0.31 7.65 -4.73
CA ALA A 44 1.02 8.50 -3.78
C ALA A 44 2.44 7.98 -3.48
N ALA A 45 2.60 6.66 -3.31
CA ALA A 45 3.91 6.04 -3.11
C ALA A 45 4.84 6.26 -4.32
N TRP A 46 4.34 6.09 -5.54
CA TRP A 46 5.10 6.34 -6.76
C TRP A 46 5.48 7.81 -6.94
N VAL A 47 4.59 8.74 -6.58
CA VAL A 47 4.88 10.19 -6.59
C VAL A 47 6.00 10.51 -5.60
N SER A 48 5.93 9.98 -4.37
CA SER A 48 6.98 10.16 -3.35
C SER A 48 8.32 9.57 -3.77
N LEU A 49 8.32 8.49 -4.55
CA LEU A 49 9.55 7.88 -5.08
C LEU A 49 10.24 8.75 -6.13
N GLY A 50 9.49 9.53 -6.92
CA GLY A 50 10.02 10.31 -8.05
C GLY A 50 11.24 11.17 -7.68
N PRO A 51 11.12 12.11 -6.73
CA PRO A 51 12.23 12.95 -6.27
C PRO A 51 13.36 12.15 -5.61
N LEU A 52 13.04 11.04 -4.96
CA LEU A 52 14.01 10.21 -4.26
C LEU A 52 14.85 9.37 -5.20
N ARG A 53 14.41 9.14 -6.44
CA ARG A 53 15.15 8.32 -7.39
C ARG A 53 16.54 8.91 -7.66
N GLU A 54 16.61 10.22 -7.87
CA GLU A 54 17.89 10.91 -8.09
C GLU A 54 18.77 10.91 -6.83
N ALA A 55 18.19 11.15 -5.65
CA ALA A 55 18.93 11.11 -4.38
C ALA A 55 19.45 9.69 -4.06
N THR A 56 18.63 8.66 -4.29
CA THR A 56 19.02 7.26 -4.09
C THR A 56 20.00 6.76 -5.14
N ASP A 57 20.06 7.36 -6.33
CA ASP A 57 21.05 7.05 -7.36
C ASP A 57 22.45 7.58 -7.00
N GLN A 58 22.53 8.69 -6.27
CA GLN A 58 23.80 9.28 -5.80
C GLN A 58 24.36 8.59 -4.55
N LEU A 59 23.51 7.88 -3.80
CA LEU A 59 23.90 7.16 -2.60
C LEU A 59 24.58 5.82 -2.94
N ALA A 60 25.80 5.63 -2.46
CA ALA A 60 26.51 4.36 -2.60
C ALA A 60 26.05 3.29 -1.58
N ASP A 61 25.58 3.71 -0.40
CA ASP A 61 25.19 2.78 0.67
C ASP A 61 23.76 2.23 0.45
N PRO A 62 23.60 0.91 0.23
CA PRO A 62 22.29 0.30 0.08
C PRO A 62 21.40 0.43 1.32
N HIS A 63 21.97 0.46 2.53
CA HIS A 63 21.17 0.56 3.76
C HIS A 63 20.54 1.95 3.89
N LEU A 64 21.30 3.00 3.59
CA LEU A 64 20.77 4.37 3.60
C LEU A 64 19.69 4.58 2.53
N ARG A 65 19.83 3.97 1.35
CA ARG A 65 18.80 4.01 0.29
C ARG A 65 17.52 3.31 0.74
N ALA A 66 17.65 2.12 1.34
CA ALA A 66 16.53 1.38 1.89
C ALA A 66 15.84 2.18 3.00
N HIS A 67 16.60 2.78 3.92
CA HIS A 67 16.07 3.60 5.01
C HIS A 67 15.30 4.83 4.51
N LEU A 68 15.80 5.50 3.48
CA LEU A 68 15.12 6.64 2.87
C LEU A 68 13.79 6.21 2.24
N LEU A 69 13.75 5.08 1.55
CA LEU A 69 12.53 4.54 0.98
C LEU A 69 11.53 4.08 2.05
N ASP A 70 12.03 3.40 3.08
CA ASP A 70 11.27 2.92 4.24
C ASP A 70 10.60 4.06 5.01
N SER A 71 11.24 5.23 5.08
CA SER A 71 10.74 6.39 5.85
C SER A 71 9.78 7.28 5.06
N THR A 72 9.74 7.18 3.73
CA THR A 72 9.00 8.11 2.86
C THR A 72 7.94 7.41 2.01
N VAL A 73 8.30 6.35 1.30
CA VAL A 73 7.46 5.68 0.31
C VAL A 73 6.59 4.61 0.96
N LEU A 74 7.14 3.80 1.86
CA LEU A 74 6.36 2.76 2.53
C LEU A 74 5.21 3.34 3.40
N PRO A 75 5.38 4.45 4.14
CA PRO A 75 4.28 5.08 4.85
C PRO A 75 3.16 5.56 3.92
N ALA A 76 3.50 6.07 2.73
CA ALA A 76 2.51 6.48 1.74
C ALA A 76 1.71 5.29 1.18
N LEU A 77 2.39 4.15 0.98
CA LEU A 77 1.77 2.91 0.50
C LEU A 77 0.88 2.24 1.55
N TYR A 78 1.37 2.11 2.80
CA TYR A 78 0.71 1.37 3.88
C TYR A 78 -0.20 2.22 4.76
N TYR A 79 -0.43 3.48 4.40
CA TYR A 79 -1.42 4.30 5.10
C TYR A 79 -2.80 3.63 5.01
N ALA A 80 -3.51 3.61 6.14
CA ALA A 80 -4.80 2.92 6.31
C ALA A 80 -4.76 1.39 6.12
N ALA A 81 -3.57 0.75 6.17
CA ALA A 81 -3.47 -0.71 6.13
C ALA A 81 -4.21 -1.42 7.28
N GLU A 82 -4.43 -0.72 8.41
CA GLU A 82 -5.30 -1.15 9.51
C GLU A 82 -6.74 -1.43 9.07
N THR A 83 -7.20 -0.72 8.04
CA THR A 83 -8.59 -0.77 7.57
C THR A 83 -8.80 -1.82 6.46
N TRP A 84 -7.72 -2.37 5.89
CA TRP A 84 -7.81 -3.31 4.76
C TRP A 84 -8.26 -4.70 5.21
N THR A 85 -8.95 -5.39 4.30
CA THR A 85 -9.44 -6.75 4.55
C THR A 85 -8.30 -7.75 4.64
N ASP A 86 -8.35 -8.65 5.62
CA ASP A 86 -7.35 -9.70 5.81
C ASP A 86 -7.60 -10.91 4.90
N THR A 87 -7.67 -10.64 3.60
CA THR A 87 -7.92 -11.66 2.57
C THR A 87 -6.62 -12.04 1.87
N ALA A 88 -6.44 -13.32 1.54
CA ALA A 88 -5.26 -13.78 0.78
C ALA A 88 -5.04 -13.00 -0.53
N ALA A 89 -6.11 -12.57 -1.20
CA ALA A 89 -6.05 -11.72 -2.39
C ALA A 89 -5.43 -10.34 -2.10
N MET A 90 -5.79 -9.72 -0.98
CA MET A 90 -5.22 -8.44 -0.54
C MET A 90 -3.73 -8.59 -0.26
N SER A 91 -3.35 -9.58 0.56
CA SER A 91 -1.94 -9.85 0.88
C SER A 91 -1.09 -10.14 -0.37
N LYS A 92 -1.66 -10.82 -1.37
CA LYS A 92 -1.00 -11.05 -2.66
C LYS A 92 -0.78 -9.74 -3.42
N THR A 93 -1.79 -8.89 -3.52
CA THR A 93 -1.69 -7.58 -4.19
C THR A 93 -0.62 -6.70 -3.54
N LEU A 94 -0.63 -6.61 -2.20
CA LEU A 94 0.37 -5.85 -1.45
C LEU A 94 1.78 -6.38 -1.66
N ARG A 95 1.96 -7.70 -1.66
CA ARG A 95 3.24 -8.34 -1.94
C ARG A 95 3.75 -7.98 -3.33
N THR A 96 2.88 -8.01 -4.35
CA THR A 96 3.25 -7.63 -5.72
C THR A 96 3.71 -6.17 -5.82
N ARG A 97 3.00 -5.25 -5.16
CA ARG A 97 3.35 -3.82 -5.13
C ARG A 97 4.65 -3.57 -4.38
N HIS A 98 4.82 -4.19 -3.21
CA HIS A 98 6.07 -4.13 -2.45
C HIS A 98 7.26 -4.61 -3.27
N THR A 99 7.12 -5.75 -3.95
CA THR A 99 8.17 -6.27 -4.83
C THR A 99 8.45 -5.39 -6.04
N ALA A 100 7.49 -4.57 -6.50
CA ALA A 100 7.78 -3.55 -7.50
C ALA A 100 8.71 -2.45 -6.94
N LEU A 101 8.52 -2.04 -5.69
CA LEU A 101 9.39 -1.09 -5.00
C LEU A 101 10.78 -1.66 -4.73
N GLU A 102 10.87 -2.91 -4.25
CA GLU A 102 12.15 -3.63 -4.05
C GLU A 102 12.98 -3.64 -5.36
N ARG A 103 12.34 -3.98 -6.48
CA ARG A 103 13.01 -3.99 -7.79
C ARG A 103 13.44 -2.60 -8.24
N CYS A 104 12.63 -1.58 -7.97
CA CYS A 104 12.99 -0.20 -8.30
C CYS A 104 14.23 0.24 -7.51
N LEU A 105 14.26 -0.03 -6.20
CA LEU A 105 15.40 0.23 -5.33
C LEU A 105 16.66 -0.51 -5.80
N LEU A 106 16.53 -1.79 -6.15
CA LEU A 106 17.66 -2.61 -6.61
C LEU A 106 18.05 -2.31 -8.06
N ARG A 107 17.30 -1.47 -8.78
CA ARG A 107 17.45 -1.21 -10.22
C ARG A 107 17.36 -2.49 -11.05
N TYR A 108 16.58 -3.46 -10.57
CA TYR A 108 16.39 -4.73 -11.24
C TYR A 108 15.23 -4.64 -12.20
N SER A 109 15.51 -4.85 -13.49
CA SER A 109 14.46 -5.13 -14.45
C SER A 109 13.90 -6.53 -14.23
N TRP A 110 12.68 -6.77 -14.72
CA TRP A 110 12.08 -8.11 -14.72
C TRP A 110 13.00 -9.14 -15.38
N ARG A 111 13.69 -8.74 -16.45
CA ARG A 111 14.67 -9.59 -17.14
C ARG A 111 15.84 -10.00 -16.25
N ILE A 112 16.41 -9.05 -15.51
CA ILE A 112 17.54 -9.31 -14.59
C ILE A 112 17.12 -10.27 -13.49
N GLN A 113 15.95 -10.06 -12.90
CA GLN A 113 15.43 -10.96 -11.86
C GLN A 113 15.25 -12.39 -12.38
N HIS A 114 14.64 -12.54 -13.56
CA HIS A 114 14.39 -13.84 -14.16
C HIS A 114 15.67 -14.56 -14.60
N GLN A 115 16.63 -13.83 -15.19
CA GLN A 115 17.94 -14.38 -15.56
C GLN A 115 18.74 -14.81 -14.34
N GLY A 116 18.70 -14.01 -13.27
CA GLY A 116 19.31 -14.35 -11.98
C GLY A 116 18.56 -15.44 -11.21
N ARG A 117 17.40 -15.92 -11.70
CA ARG A 117 16.51 -16.86 -11.02
C ARG A 117 16.18 -16.45 -9.57
N LEU A 118 16.11 -15.15 -9.33
CA LEU A 118 15.93 -14.59 -7.99
C LEU A 118 14.46 -14.69 -7.56
N ARG A 119 14.26 -15.32 -6.40
CA ARG A 119 12.95 -15.38 -5.73
C ARG A 119 12.63 -14.03 -5.09
N THR A 120 11.35 -13.82 -4.80
CA THR A 120 10.90 -12.66 -4.02
C THR A 120 11.52 -12.60 -2.62
N SER A 121 11.84 -13.73 -2.01
CA SER A 121 12.60 -13.78 -0.75
C SER A 121 13.99 -13.18 -0.89
N ASP A 122 14.65 -13.43 -2.03
CA ASP A 122 16.01 -12.97 -2.29
C ASP A 122 15.99 -11.45 -2.49
N LEU A 123 14.97 -10.93 -3.18
CA LEU A 123 14.76 -9.48 -3.29
C LEU A 123 14.57 -8.82 -1.92
N ARG A 124 13.80 -9.43 -1.01
CA ARG A 124 13.66 -8.94 0.37
C ARG A 124 15.01 -8.86 1.09
N GLN A 125 15.80 -9.93 1.00
CA GLN A 125 17.10 -9.99 1.65
C GLN A 125 18.10 -8.95 1.11
N ILE A 126 18.09 -8.71 -0.20
CA ILE A 126 19.02 -7.77 -0.85
C ILE A 126 18.56 -6.31 -0.73
N SER A 127 17.24 -6.06 -0.69
CA SER A 127 16.69 -4.70 -0.66
C SER A 127 16.82 -4.01 0.70
N HIS A 128 17.01 -4.77 1.78
CA HIS A 128 17.04 -4.27 3.17
C HIS A 128 15.79 -3.48 3.60
N LEU A 129 14.72 -3.52 2.81
CA LEU A 129 13.44 -2.91 3.17
C LEU A 129 12.77 -3.74 4.25
N ARG A 130 12.00 -3.07 5.11
CA ARG A 130 11.19 -3.76 6.11
C ARG A 130 10.14 -4.65 5.44
N ASP A 131 9.85 -5.80 6.05
CA ASP A 131 8.85 -6.70 5.50
C ASP A 131 7.46 -6.05 5.43
N PRO A 132 6.72 -6.21 4.32
CA PRO A 132 5.34 -5.74 4.22
C PRO A 132 4.44 -6.28 5.33
N GLU A 133 4.66 -7.52 5.79
CA GLU A 133 3.87 -8.12 6.88
C GLU A 133 4.15 -7.44 8.22
N GLU A 134 5.41 -7.05 8.49
CA GLU A 134 5.76 -6.27 9.67
C GLU A 134 5.12 -4.87 9.62
N TYR A 135 5.07 -4.26 8.44
CA TYR A 135 4.44 -2.94 8.26
C TYR A 135 2.93 -2.99 8.51
N VAL A 136 2.24 -3.96 7.91
CA VAL A 136 0.80 -4.16 8.12
C VAL A 136 0.50 -4.52 9.57
N SER A 137 1.31 -5.38 10.20
CA SER A 137 1.16 -5.73 11.61
C SER A 137 1.33 -4.51 12.52
N LYS A 138 2.37 -3.68 12.29
CA LYS A 138 2.56 -2.43 13.04
C LYS A 138 1.44 -1.43 12.82
N ALA A 139 0.91 -1.34 11.60
CA ALA A 139 -0.21 -0.45 11.29
C ALA A 139 -1.49 -0.89 12.03
N ARG A 140 -1.75 -2.20 12.12
CA ARG A 140 -2.93 -2.75 12.80
C ARG A 140 -2.87 -2.68 14.34
N LEU A 141 -1.69 -2.48 14.91
CA LEU A 141 -1.47 -2.39 16.37
C LEU A 141 -1.53 -0.95 16.90
N ARG A 142 -1.75 0.05 16.04
CA ARG A 142 -1.91 1.45 16.41
C ARG A 142 -3.37 1.78 16.68
#